data_AF-A0A2I3GQY7-F1
#
_entry.id   AF-A0A2I3GQY7-F1
#
_cell.length_a   1.000
_cell.length_b   1.000
_cell.length_c   1.000
_cell.angle_alpha   90.00
_cell.angle_beta   90.00
_cell.angle_gamma   90.00
#
_symmetry.space_group_name_H-M   'P 1'
#
loop_
_entity.id
_entity.type
_entity.pdbx_description
1 polymer ?
#
loop_
_entity_poly.entity_id
_entity_poly.type
_entity_poly.pdbx_seq_one_letter_code
_entity_poly.pdbx_strand_id
1 'polypeptide(L)'
;KHFLALTRFLGRPLSTSRRTAMPEPMGRDRAGLSGGSAALQCGGIPAVPLLGIWRLALHPGLHQDHQARYLVSDVLVMDELGYLYFRDRTGDTFRWKGENVSTTEVEGTLSRLLDMADVAVYGVEVPGTEGRAGMAAMASPTGNCDLERFAQVLEKELPLYARPIFLRLLPELHKTGTYKFQKTELRKEGFDPAIVKDPLFYLDARKGRYVPLDQEAYSRIQAGEEKL
;
A
#
# COMPACT_ATOMS: atom_id res chain seq x y z
N LYS A 1 -4.19 -15.21 -15.18
CA LYS A 1 -4.20 -16.46 -14.39
C LYS A 1 -3.60 -16.14 -13.02
N HIS A 2 -4.35 -16.39 -11.95
CA HIS A 2 -4.07 -16.14 -10.53
C HIS A 2 -4.05 -14.67 -10.08
N PHE A 3 -5.25 -14.07 -10.04
CA PHE A 3 -5.56 -12.94 -9.16
C PHE A 3 -6.16 -13.54 -7.87
N LEU A 4 -5.32 -13.77 -6.87
CA LEU A 4 -5.76 -14.20 -5.54
C LEU A 4 -5.51 -13.05 -4.56
N ALA A 5 -6.29 -11.97 -4.73
CA ALA A 5 -6.41 -10.95 -3.71
C ALA A 5 -7.72 -11.19 -2.96
N LEU A 6 -7.67 -11.11 -1.64
CA LEU A 6 -8.82 -11.17 -0.73
C LEU A 6 -9.72 -9.95 -0.93
N THR A 7 -10.41 -9.85 -2.07
CA THR A 7 -11.43 -8.85 -2.34
C THR A 7 -12.73 -9.28 -1.67
N ARG A 8 -13.13 -8.59 -0.59
CA ARG A 8 -14.41 -8.85 0.06
C ARG A 8 -15.54 -8.34 -0.84
N PHE A 9 -16.42 -9.25 -1.24
CA PHE A 9 -17.62 -8.93 -2.03
C PHE A 9 -18.59 -8.06 -1.22
N LEU A 10 -18.97 -6.91 -1.78
CA LEU A 10 -19.93 -5.98 -1.18
C LEU A 10 -21.33 -6.05 -1.82
N GLY A 11 -21.46 -6.76 -2.95
CA GLY A 11 -22.72 -6.86 -3.70
C GLY A 11 -22.90 -5.74 -4.72
N ARG A 12 -24.15 -5.53 -5.15
CA ARG A 12 -24.52 -4.47 -6.09
C ARG A 12 -25.04 -3.24 -5.33
N PRO A 13 -24.79 -2.02 -5.85
CA PRO A 13 -25.47 -0.84 -5.34
C PRO A 13 -27.00 -1.01 -5.38
N LEU A 14 -27.69 -0.58 -4.34
CA LEU A 14 -29.16 -0.61 -4.29
C LEU A 14 -29.74 0.26 -5.41
N SER A 15 -30.77 -0.22 -6.10
CA SER A 15 -31.40 0.46 -7.24
C SER A 15 -32.03 1.82 -6.90
N THR A 16 -32.33 2.06 -5.62
CA THR A 16 -32.85 3.33 -5.10
C THR A 16 -31.76 4.35 -4.75
N SER A 17 -30.49 3.93 -4.68
CA SER A 17 -29.37 4.87 -4.68
C SER A 17 -29.19 5.40 -6.10
N ARG A 18 -29.26 6.73 -6.29
CA ARG A 18 -29.04 7.32 -7.63
C ARG A 18 -27.69 6.83 -8.16
N ARG A 19 -27.69 6.30 -9.39
CA ARG A 19 -26.60 5.56 -10.04
C ARG A 19 -25.22 6.15 -9.74
N THR A 20 -24.37 5.37 -9.11
CA THR A 20 -22.92 5.62 -9.02
C THR A 20 -22.35 5.62 -10.45
N ALA A 21 -21.86 6.76 -10.93
CA ALA A 21 -21.19 6.85 -12.24
C ALA A 21 -19.69 7.10 -12.05
N MET A 22 -18.87 6.34 -12.77
CA MET A 22 -17.42 6.53 -12.87
C MET A 22 -17.12 7.37 -14.14
N PRO A 23 -16.24 8.39 -14.10
CA PRO A 23 -15.92 9.21 -15.27
C PRO A 23 -14.94 8.53 -16.26
N GLU A 24 -15.00 8.91 -17.55
CA GLU A 24 -14.18 8.39 -18.68
C GLU A 24 -12.79 9.09 -18.86
N PRO A 25 -11.79 8.45 -19.52
CA PRO A 25 -10.47 9.04 -19.77
C PRO A 25 -10.41 9.93 -21.04
N MET A 26 -9.90 11.17 -20.91
CA MET A 26 -9.63 12.04 -22.07
C MET A 26 -8.26 11.80 -22.71
N GLY A 27 -8.24 11.77 -24.05
CA GLY A 27 -7.04 11.76 -24.90
C GLY A 27 -6.34 13.13 -25.04
N ARG A 28 -5.10 13.07 -25.55
CA ARG A 28 -4.10 14.16 -25.64
C ARG A 28 -4.55 15.43 -26.37
N ASP A 29 -4.09 16.54 -25.76
CA ASP A 29 -3.67 17.83 -26.30
C ASP A 29 -4.66 18.67 -27.15
N ARG A 30 -5.12 19.78 -26.56
CA ARG A 30 -4.57 21.12 -26.85
C ARG A 30 -5.17 22.21 -25.95
N ALA A 31 -4.26 23.04 -25.45
CA ALA A 31 -4.44 24.43 -25.02
C ALA A 31 -5.30 24.72 -23.77
N GLY A 32 -4.69 25.47 -22.85
CA GLY A 32 -5.41 26.39 -21.97
C GLY A 32 -5.57 25.94 -20.52
N LEU A 33 -4.60 26.33 -19.70
CA LEU A 33 -4.71 26.89 -18.35
C LEU A 33 -5.82 26.35 -17.39
N SER A 34 -5.34 26.03 -16.18
CA SER A 34 -6.04 25.87 -14.89
C SER A 34 -6.65 24.49 -14.59
N GLY A 35 -5.79 23.56 -14.14
CA GLY A 35 -6.18 22.22 -13.69
C GLY A 35 -6.81 22.24 -12.30
N GLY A 36 -8.14 22.30 -12.25
CA GLY A 36 -8.96 22.05 -11.07
C GLY A 36 -9.24 20.56 -10.89
N SER A 37 -9.12 20.07 -9.65
CA SER A 37 -9.32 18.65 -9.30
C SER A 37 -10.77 18.40 -8.85
N ALA A 38 -11.42 17.35 -9.38
CA ALA A 38 -12.88 17.14 -9.30
C ALA A 38 -13.31 15.77 -8.77
N ALA A 39 -14.47 15.74 -8.10
CA ALA A 39 -15.09 14.60 -7.41
C ALA A 39 -16.05 13.77 -8.27
N LEU A 40 -16.36 12.56 -7.79
CA LEU A 40 -17.41 11.66 -8.32
C LEU A 40 -18.71 12.43 -8.62
N GLN A 41 -19.20 12.34 -9.87
CA GLN A 41 -20.42 12.98 -10.34
C GLN A 41 -21.26 12.02 -11.20
N CYS A 42 -22.58 12.01 -10.99
CA CYS A 42 -23.54 11.13 -11.65
C CYS A 42 -24.08 11.71 -12.98
N GLY A 43 -23.85 11.06 -14.12
CA GLY A 43 -24.56 11.35 -15.40
C GLY A 43 -24.05 10.61 -16.67
N GLY A 44 -24.89 9.72 -17.23
CA GLY A 44 -25.15 9.28 -18.65
C GLY A 44 -24.08 8.98 -19.76
N ILE A 45 -24.02 7.67 -20.18
CA ILE A 45 -23.75 7.02 -21.52
C ILE A 45 -22.35 7.16 -22.21
N PRO A 46 -21.80 6.18 -22.99
CA PRO A 46 -21.56 4.73 -22.81
C PRO A 46 -20.03 4.36 -22.77
N ALA A 47 -19.70 3.14 -22.31
CA ALA A 47 -18.35 2.70 -21.92
C ALA A 47 -17.39 2.24 -23.05
N VAL A 48 -16.08 2.49 -22.87
CA VAL A 48 -14.94 1.72 -23.42
C VAL A 48 -13.88 1.52 -22.30
N PRO A 49 -13.18 0.36 -22.20
CA PRO A 49 -12.55 -0.07 -20.96
C PRO A 49 -11.09 0.39 -20.85
N LEU A 50 -10.69 0.90 -19.68
CA LEU A 50 -9.28 0.99 -19.28
C LEU A 50 -9.15 0.92 -17.75
N LEU A 51 -8.36 -0.05 -17.27
CA LEU A 51 -7.93 -0.17 -15.88
C LEU A 51 -7.15 1.09 -15.48
N GLY A 52 -7.61 1.81 -14.45
CA GLY A 52 -6.88 2.94 -13.88
C GLY A 52 -7.33 3.25 -12.46
N ILE A 53 -6.36 3.38 -11.54
CA ILE A 53 -6.57 3.85 -10.16
C ILE A 53 -6.56 5.38 -10.21
N TRP A 54 -7.67 6.03 -9.84
CA TRP A 54 -7.82 7.50 -9.91
C TRP A 54 -7.72 8.15 -8.52
N ARG A 55 -6.90 9.20 -8.39
CA ARG A 55 -6.68 9.98 -7.15
C ARG A 55 -7.39 11.32 -7.26
N LEU A 56 -8.08 11.73 -6.19
CA LEU A 56 -8.89 12.94 -6.14
C LEU A 56 -8.28 13.98 -5.21
N ALA A 57 -7.77 15.09 -5.75
CA ALA A 57 -7.60 16.33 -4.98
C ALA A 57 -8.89 17.18 -5.12
N LEU A 58 -9.12 18.14 -4.23
CA LEU A 58 -10.26 19.06 -4.31
C LEU A 58 -9.73 20.49 -4.29
N HIS A 59 -10.17 21.31 -5.25
CA HIS A 59 -9.98 22.76 -5.23
C HIS A 59 -11.01 23.41 -4.29
N PRO A 60 -10.63 24.37 -3.42
CA PRO A 60 -11.56 25.06 -2.52
C PRO A 60 -12.20 26.24 -3.25
N GLY A 61 -13.47 26.09 -3.63
CA GLY A 61 -14.23 27.20 -4.18
C GLY A 61 -15.52 26.75 -4.83
N LEU A 62 -16.51 26.35 -4.04
CA LEU A 62 -17.92 26.41 -4.41
C LEU A 62 -18.76 26.39 -3.12
N HIS A 63 -19.48 27.48 -2.92
CA HIS A 63 -20.33 27.78 -1.78
C HIS A 63 -21.61 26.93 -1.79
N GLN A 64 -22.05 26.57 -0.58
CA GLN A 64 -23.44 26.24 -0.17
C GLN A 64 -24.26 25.31 -1.07
N ASP A 65 -24.17 24.02 -0.78
CA ASP A 65 -25.34 23.13 -0.71
C ASP A 65 -25.07 22.11 0.39
N HIS A 66 -26.01 21.94 1.33
CA HIS A 66 -25.91 21.01 2.46
C HIS A 66 -26.04 19.53 2.03
N GLN A 67 -25.27 19.10 1.03
CA GLN A 67 -25.07 17.68 0.75
C GLN A 67 -23.93 17.20 1.64
N ALA A 68 -24.27 16.42 2.66
CA ALA A 68 -23.28 15.72 3.48
C ALA A 68 -22.47 14.78 2.56
N ARG A 69 -21.29 15.25 2.15
CA ARG A 69 -20.33 14.48 1.36
C ARG A 69 -19.54 13.61 2.32
N TYR A 70 -19.90 12.34 2.41
CA TYR A 70 -19.10 11.37 3.14
C TYR A 70 -17.86 11.04 2.30
N LEU A 71 -16.68 11.43 2.78
CA LEU A 71 -15.42 10.93 2.25
C LEU A 71 -15.33 9.46 2.64
N VAL A 72 -15.66 8.57 1.71
CA VAL A 72 -15.46 7.14 1.90
C VAL A 72 -13.97 6.88 1.72
N SER A 73 -13.28 6.64 2.83
CA SER A 73 -11.86 6.30 2.82
C SER A 73 -11.59 4.91 2.23
N ASP A 74 -12.60 4.18 1.77
CA ASP A 74 -12.47 2.83 1.22
C ASP A 74 -12.25 2.88 -0.32
N VAL A 75 -11.26 2.13 -0.78
CA VAL A 75 -10.93 1.88 -2.18
C VAL A 75 -11.74 0.67 -2.64
N LEU A 76 -12.59 0.86 -3.64
CA LEU A 76 -13.45 -0.18 -4.20
C LEU A 76 -13.06 -0.48 -5.65
N VAL A 77 -13.21 -1.73 -6.08
CA VAL A 77 -13.09 -2.16 -7.48
C VAL A 77 -14.44 -2.70 -7.94
N MET A 78 -14.82 -2.40 -9.17
CA MET A 78 -16.02 -2.94 -9.78
C MET A 78 -15.65 -3.92 -10.90
N ASP A 79 -16.35 -5.06 -10.97
CA ASP A 79 -16.21 -5.97 -12.11
C ASP A 79 -17.12 -5.57 -13.29
N GLU A 80 -16.98 -6.28 -14.41
CA GLU A 80 -17.79 -6.08 -15.63
C GLU A 80 -19.29 -6.32 -15.40
N LEU A 81 -19.65 -7.05 -14.35
CA LEU A 81 -21.03 -7.36 -13.98
C LEU A 81 -21.60 -6.35 -12.97
N GLY A 82 -20.86 -5.30 -12.64
CA GLY A 82 -21.30 -4.22 -11.74
C GLY A 82 -21.25 -4.57 -10.25
N TYR A 83 -20.54 -5.62 -9.86
CA TYR A 83 -20.33 -5.97 -8.46
C TYR A 83 -19.15 -5.19 -7.88
N LEU A 84 -19.34 -4.68 -6.66
CA LEU A 84 -18.31 -3.97 -5.93
C LEU A 84 -17.54 -4.90 -4.99
N TYR A 85 -16.24 -4.69 -4.98
CA TYR A 85 -15.28 -5.39 -4.16
C TYR A 85 -14.49 -4.38 -3.33
N PHE A 86 -14.43 -4.60 -2.01
CA PHE A 86 -13.53 -3.84 -1.15
C PHE A 86 -12.09 -4.23 -1.46
N ARG A 87 -11.25 -3.24 -1.74
CA ARG A 87 -9.83 -3.43 -1.99
C ARG A 87 -8.98 -2.98 -0.81
N ASP A 88 -9.14 -1.73 -0.36
CA ASP A 88 -8.31 -1.20 0.73
C ASP A 88 -8.90 0.08 1.34
N ARG A 89 -8.17 0.73 2.26
CA ARG A 89 -8.41 2.10 2.73
C ARG A 89 -7.35 3.07 2.24
N THR A 90 -7.75 4.33 2.06
CA THR A 90 -6.94 5.45 1.55
C THR A 90 -5.75 5.79 2.46
N GLY A 91 -5.68 5.24 3.68
CA GLY A 91 -4.55 5.38 4.62
C GLY A 91 -3.70 4.11 4.82
N ASP A 92 -4.12 2.98 4.26
CA ASP A 92 -3.46 1.68 4.39
C ASP A 92 -2.66 1.31 3.13
N THR A 93 -2.32 2.30 2.30
CA THR A 93 -1.47 2.16 1.12
C THR A 93 -0.23 3.05 1.21
N PHE A 94 0.83 2.69 0.50
CA PHE A 94 1.96 3.56 0.23
C PHE A 94 2.34 3.49 -1.26
N ARG A 95 3.06 4.50 -1.75
CA ARG A 95 3.49 4.58 -3.15
C ARG A 95 4.98 4.32 -3.23
N TRP A 96 5.43 3.36 -4.03
CA TRP A 96 6.83 3.01 -4.22
C TRP A 96 7.18 2.97 -5.70
N LYS A 97 8.17 3.77 -6.13
CA LYS A 97 8.63 3.82 -7.54
C LYS A 97 7.51 3.95 -8.56
N GLY A 98 6.49 4.74 -8.22
CA GLY A 98 5.35 4.99 -9.10
C GLY A 98 4.16 4.03 -8.96
N GLU A 99 4.29 2.97 -8.16
CA GLU A 99 3.25 1.95 -7.94
C GLU A 99 2.55 2.12 -6.59
N ASN A 100 1.27 1.80 -6.51
CA ASN A 100 0.53 1.77 -5.24
C ASN A 100 0.59 0.38 -4.62
N VAL A 101 1.01 0.30 -3.37
CA VAL A 101 1.11 -0.94 -2.59
C VAL A 101 0.08 -0.93 -1.48
N SER A 102 -0.75 -1.98 -1.44
CA SER A 102 -1.68 -2.24 -0.33
C SER A 102 -0.93 -2.85 0.84
N THR A 103 -0.95 -2.20 2.01
CA THR A 103 -0.32 -2.78 3.20
C THR A 103 -1.08 -4.02 3.66
N THR A 104 -2.41 -4.05 3.55
CA THR A 104 -3.23 -5.21 3.95
C THR A 104 -2.99 -6.43 3.08
N GLU A 105 -2.81 -6.27 1.76
CA GLU A 105 -2.51 -7.38 0.85
C GLU A 105 -1.15 -8.00 1.16
N VAL A 106 -0.13 -7.15 1.37
CA VAL A 106 1.21 -7.60 1.74
C VAL A 106 1.19 -8.23 3.12
N GLU A 107 0.57 -7.60 4.13
CA GLU A 107 0.39 -8.16 5.48
C GLU A 107 -0.25 -9.54 5.45
N GLY A 108 -1.37 -9.69 4.73
CA GLY A 108 -2.06 -10.97 4.62
C GLY A 108 -1.21 -12.04 3.96
N THR A 109 -0.39 -11.67 2.97
CA THR A 109 0.54 -12.60 2.31
C THR A 109 1.67 -13.00 3.23
N LEU A 110 2.32 -12.05 3.88
CA LEU A 110 3.41 -12.31 4.82
C LEU A 110 2.95 -13.14 6.03
N SER A 111 1.78 -12.82 6.59
CA SER A 111 1.20 -13.57 7.70
C SER A 111 0.98 -15.03 7.32
N ARG A 112 0.44 -15.33 6.12
CA ARG A 112 0.29 -16.71 5.64
C ARG A 112 1.62 -17.43 5.46
N LEU A 113 2.65 -16.74 4.96
CA LEU A 113 3.97 -17.33 4.74
C LEU A 113 4.73 -17.63 6.04
N LEU A 114 4.35 -16.96 7.13
CA LEU A 114 4.95 -17.08 8.45
C LEU A 114 4.01 -17.77 9.44
N ASP A 115 3.26 -18.78 8.98
CA ASP A 115 2.37 -19.60 9.81
C ASP A 115 1.36 -18.79 10.65
N MET A 116 0.72 -17.80 10.01
CA MET A 116 -0.25 -16.88 10.63
C MET A 116 0.36 -15.96 11.70
N ALA A 117 1.65 -15.61 11.58
CA ALA A 117 2.28 -14.62 12.44
C ALA A 117 1.63 -13.25 12.31
N ASP A 118 1.72 -12.48 13.38
CA ASP A 118 1.38 -11.07 13.37
C ASP A 118 2.40 -10.30 12.52
N VAL A 119 1.91 -9.54 11.55
CA VAL A 119 2.74 -8.74 10.63
C VAL A 119 2.12 -7.36 10.45
N ALA A 120 2.96 -6.32 10.48
CA ALA A 120 2.58 -4.95 10.20
C ALA A 120 3.46 -4.39 9.06
N VAL A 121 2.83 -3.95 7.97
CA VAL A 121 3.50 -3.36 6.81
C VAL A 121 3.19 -1.88 6.71
N TYR A 122 4.21 -1.09 6.40
CA TYR A 122 4.12 0.35 6.25
C TYR A 122 5.20 0.90 5.33
N GLY A 123 4.96 2.09 4.79
CA GLY A 123 5.95 2.80 3.97
C GLY A 123 6.86 3.68 4.82
N VAL A 124 8.18 3.55 4.60
CA VAL A 124 9.23 4.40 5.19
C VAL A 124 9.89 5.28 4.12
N GLU A 125 10.32 6.47 4.51
CA GLU A 125 10.98 7.40 3.60
C GLU A 125 12.45 7.02 3.44
N VAL A 126 12.94 6.96 2.20
CA VAL A 126 14.34 6.70 1.89
C VAL A 126 14.88 7.86 1.05
N PRO A 127 16.00 8.50 1.45
CA PRO A 127 16.58 9.58 0.68
C PRO A 127 16.87 9.18 -0.77
N GLY A 128 16.67 10.11 -1.70
CA GLY A 128 16.95 9.89 -3.12
C GLY A 128 15.96 8.99 -3.87
N THR A 129 14.86 8.56 -3.24
CA THR A 129 13.83 7.73 -3.89
C THR A 129 12.48 8.43 -3.95
N GLU A 130 11.69 8.15 -5.00
CA GLU A 130 10.33 8.64 -5.11
C GLU A 130 9.36 7.74 -4.33
N GLY A 131 8.66 8.32 -3.37
CA GLY A 131 7.65 7.65 -2.58
C GLY A 131 8.20 7.10 -1.26
N ARG A 132 7.66 5.95 -0.84
CA ARG A 132 8.01 5.28 0.42
C ARG A 132 8.32 3.82 0.15
N ALA A 133 9.46 3.35 0.67
CA ALA A 133 9.86 1.95 0.57
C ALA A 133 9.01 1.10 1.53
N GLY A 134 8.66 -0.11 1.11
CA GLY A 134 7.93 -1.05 1.96
C GLY A 134 8.81 -1.54 3.12
N MET A 135 8.29 -1.46 4.34
CA MET A 135 8.87 -2.05 5.54
C MET A 135 7.86 -3.00 6.18
N ALA A 136 8.33 -4.17 6.63
CA ALA A 136 7.52 -5.14 7.36
C ALA A 136 8.12 -5.40 8.75
N ALA A 137 7.31 -5.19 9.79
CA ALA A 137 7.59 -5.64 11.15
C ALA A 137 6.87 -6.97 11.36
N MET A 138 7.61 -8.01 11.73
CA MET A 138 7.11 -9.39 11.79
C MET A 138 7.38 -9.97 13.17
N ALA A 139 6.34 -10.50 13.80
CA ALA A 139 6.48 -11.21 15.07
C ALA A 139 7.22 -12.54 14.85
N SER A 140 8.37 -12.71 15.49
CA SER A 140 9.18 -13.92 15.48
C SER A 140 9.59 -14.25 16.92
N PRO A 141 8.74 -14.96 17.69
CA PRO A 141 9.01 -15.29 19.09
C PRO A 141 10.28 -16.11 19.30
N THR A 142 10.64 -16.94 18.31
CA THR A 142 11.84 -17.78 18.32
C THR A 142 13.08 -17.07 17.79
N GLY A 143 12.93 -15.87 17.20
CA GLY A 143 14.01 -15.12 16.53
C GLY A 143 14.58 -15.80 15.28
N ASN A 144 14.10 -16.99 14.93
CA ASN A 144 14.58 -17.77 13.80
C ASN A 144 13.59 -17.65 12.64
N CYS A 145 13.90 -16.77 11.69
CA CYS A 145 13.23 -16.72 10.40
C CYS A 145 14.25 -17.10 9.32
N ASP A 146 13.95 -18.13 8.52
CA ASP A 146 14.74 -18.47 7.34
C ASP A 146 14.48 -17.43 6.25
N LEU A 147 15.26 -16.35 6.31
CA LEU A 147 15.13 -15.21 5.40
C LEU A 147 15.43 -15.55 3.95
N GLU A 148 16.24 -16.58 3.70
CA GLU A 148 16.59 -17.01 2.35
C GLU A 148 15.41 -17.72 1.69
N ARG A 149 14.82 -18.70 2.38
CA ARG A 149 13.58 -19.35 1.94
C ARG A 149 12.44 -18.34 1.84
N PHE A 150 12.33 -17.43 2.80
CA PHE A 150 11.30 -16.40 2.80
C PHE A 150 11.39 -15.50 1.57
N ALA A 151 12.58 -15.01 1.21
CA ALA A 151 12.78 -14.19 0.01
C ALA A 151 12.39 -14.92 -1.29
N GLN A 152 12.76 -16.20 -1.41
CA GLN A 152 12.43 -17.02 -2.58
C GLN A 152 10.92 -17.26 -2.74
N VAL A 153 10.21 -17.47 -1.63
CA VAL A 153 8.75 -17.64 -1.67
C VAL A 153 8.07 -16.31 -1.93
N LEU A 154 8.52 -15.25 -1.28
CA LEU A 154 7.99 -13.90 -1.47
C LEU A 154 8.10 -13.45 -2.94
N GLU A 155 9.16 -13.83 -3.63
CA GLU A 155 9.34 -13.55 -5.06
C GLU A 155 8.23 -14.14 -5.93
N LYS A 156 7.70 -15.30 -5.57
CA LYS A 156 6.63 -15.99 -6.29
C LYS A 156 5.25 -15.42 -5.97
N GLU A 157 5.06 -14.91 -4.76
CA GLU A 157 3.77 -14.42 -4.27
C GLU A 157 3.56 -12.92 -4.56
N LEU A 158 4.62 -12.10 -4.54
CA LEU A 158 4.52 -10.65 -4.70
C LEU A 158 5.38 -10.11 -5.85
N PRO A 159 4.84 -9.12 -6.61
CA PRO A 159 5.62 -8.40 -7.60
C PRO A 159 6.70 -7.54 -6.94
N LEU A 160 7.77 -7.24 -7.68
CA LEU A 160 8.97 -6.56 -7.16
C LEU A 160 8.68 -5.28 -6.36
N TYR A 161 7.70 -4.47 -6.80
CA TYR A 161 7.35 -3.21 -6.15
C TYR A 161 6.61 -3.37 -4.80
N ALA A 162 5.98 -4.53 -4.57
CA ALA A 162 5.21 -4.81 -3.36
C ALA A 162 6.01 -5.60 -2.31
N ARG A 163 7.18 -6.13 -2.68
CA ARG A 163 8.09 -6.83 -1.76
C ARG A 163 8.64 -5.82 -0.74
N PRO A 164 8.53 -6.07 0.58
CA PRO A 164 9.14 -5.20 1.58
C PRO A 164 10.65 -5.14 1.37
N ILE A 165 11.17 -3.92 1.25
CA ILE A 165 12.60 -3.65 1.14
C ILE A 165 13.27 -3.82 2.49
N PHE A 166 12.59 -3.44 3.58
CA PHE A 166 13.10 -3.57 4.95
C PHE A 166 12.28 -4.56 5.75
N LEU A 167 12.96 -5.35 6.58
CA LEU A 167 12.33 -6.24 7.56
C LEU A 167 12.82 -5.90 8.96
N ARG A 168 11.91 -5.99 9.91
CA ARG A 168 12.18 -5.93 11.35
C ARG A 168 11.60 -7.17 11.99
N LEU A 169 12.43 -7.95 12.66
CA LEU A 169 11.99 -9.11 13.43
C LEU A 169 11.89 -8.72 14.90
N LEU A 170 10.72 -8.88 15.50
CA LEU A 170 10.48 -8.53 16.90
C LEU A 170 9.78 -9.68 17.61
N PRO A 171 9.93 -9.85 18.93
CA PRO A 171 9.31 -10.97 19.64
C PRO A 171 7.78 -10.93 19.59
N GLU A 172 7.19 -9.74 19.67
CA GLU A 172 5.73 -9.54 19.64
C GLU A 172 5.37 -8.16 19.09
N LEU A 173 4.33 -8.07 18.26
CA LEU A 173 3.79 -6.79 17.79
C LEU A 173 2.75 -6.21 18.77
N HIS A 174 3.02 -5.01 19.27
CA HIS A 174 2.08 -4.32 20.14
C HIS A 174 0.78 -3.95 19.41
N LYS A 175 -0.33 -4.47 19.94
CA LYS A 175 -1.70 -4.15 19.52
C LYS A 175 -2.30 -3.13 20.48
N THR A 176 -3.01 -2.14 19.96
CA THR A 176 -3.88 -1.26 20.77
C THR A 176 -5.03 -2.05 21.39
N GLY A 177 -5.74 -1.47 22.36
CA GLY A 177 -6.98 -2.05 22.91
C GLY A 177 -8.08 -2.33 21.88
N THR A 178 -7.94 -1.86 20.64
CA THR A 178 -8.81 -2.19 19.50
C THR A 178 -8.28 -3.32 18.60
N TYR A 179 -7.27 -4.06 19.06
CA TYR A 179 -6.57 -5.11 18.31
C TYR A 179 -5.92 -4.64 16.99
N LYS A 180 -5.74 -3.33 16.82
CA LYS A 180 -4.99 -2.76 15.69
C LYS A 180 -3.53 -2.55 16.06
N PHE A 181 -2.62 -2.93 15.17
CA PHE A 181 -1.19 -2.66 15.31
C PHE A 181 -0.91 -1.16 15.36
N GLN A 182 -0.03 -0.74 16.26
CA GLN A 182 0.42 0.66 16.36
C GLN A 182 1.42 1.02 15.26
N LYS A 183 0.93 1.12 14.02
CA LYS A 183 1.76 1.46 12.84
C LYS A 183 2.40 2.85 12.94
N THR A 184 1.85 3.75 13.76
CA THR A 184 2.37 5.13 13.88
C THR A 184 3.76 5.17 14.53
N GLU A 185 3.99 4.41 15.59
CA GLU A 185 5.28 4.35 16.26
C GLU A 185 6.31 3.63 15.38
N LEU A 186 5.92 2.48 14.81
CA LEU A 186 6.76 1.73 13.86
C LEU A 186 7.20 2.59 12.67
N ARG A 187 6.30 3.42 12.11
CA ARG A 187 6.63 4.36 11.02
C ARG A 187 7.58 5.47 11.46
N LYS A 188 7.52 5.92 12.72
CA LYS A 188 8.41 6.96 13.25
C LYS A 188 9.81 6.43 13.51
N GLU A 189 9.92 5.21 14.04
CA GLU A 189 11.19 4.54 14.27
C GLU A 189 11.87 4.16 12.94
N GLY A 190 11.07 3.76 11.94
CA GLY A 190 11.56 3.45 10.61
C GLY A 190 12.57 2.30 10.64
N PHE A 191 13.64 2.43 9.85
CA PHE A 191 14.70 1.44 9.69
C PHE A 191 16.05 1.92 10.27
N ASP A 192 16.02 2.87 11.22
CA ASP A 192 17.26 3.39 11.83
C ASP A 192 17.80 2.42 12.90
N PRO A 193 18.99 1.81 12.70
CA PRO A 193 19.57 0.87 13.66
C PRO A 193 20.02 1.54 14.98
N ALA A 194 20.12 2.88 15.05
CA ALA A 194 20.39 3.59 16.30
C ALA A 194 19.14 3.75 17.17
N ILE A 195 17.95 3.73 16.56
CA ILE A 195 16.66 3.86 17.24
C ILE A 195 16.08 2.47 17.55
N VAL A 196 16.13 1.57 16.56
CA VAL A 196 15.55 0.23 16.64
C VAL A 196 16.59 -0.76 17.12
N LYS A 197 16.30 -1.42 18.25
CA LYS A 197 17.17 -2.46 18.84
C LYS A 197 16.94 -3.86 18.27
N ASP A 198 15.82 -4.03 17.58
CA ASP A 198 15.42 -5.30 16.98
C ASP A 198 16.27 -5.63 15.74
N PRO A 199 16.46 -6.92 15.41
CA PRO A 199 17.13 -7.30 14.17
C PRO A 199 16.46 -6.68 12.93
N LEU A 200 17.24 -5.85 12.23
CA LEU A 200 16.86 -5.21 10.97
C LEU A 200 17.56 -5.88 9.79
N PHE A 201 16.82 -6.00 8.68
CA PHE A 201 17.34 -6.52 7.42
C PHE A 201 16.85 -5.66 6.26
N TYR A 202 17.61 -5.65 5.17
CA TYR A 202 17.16 -5.06 3.91
C TYR A 202 17.36 -6.03 2.74
N LEU A 203 16.55 -5.88 1.69
CA LEU A 203 16.58 -6.70 0.50
C LEU A 203 17.71 -6.21 -0.43
N ASP A 204 18.77 -7.01 -0.58
CA ASP A 204 19.79 -6.78 -1.60
C ASP A 204 19.23 -7.19 -2.96
N ALA A 205 18.81 -6.22 -3.76
CA ALA A 205 18.19 -6.45 -5.06
C ALA A 205 19.10 -7.18 -6.06
N ARG A 206 20.43 -7.13 -5.89
CA ARG A 206 21.39 -7.81 -6.78
C ARG A 206 21.48 -9.29 -6.45
N LYS A 207 21.35 -9.64 -5.17
CA LYS A 207 21.46 -11.02 -4.67
C LYS A 207 20.11 -11.69 -4.44
N GLY A 208 19.02 -10.93 -4.44
CA GLY A 208 17.67 -11.43 -4.20
C GLY A 208 17.46 -11.98 -2.78
N ARG A 209 18.21 -11.49 -1.80
CA ARG A 209 18.18 -12.01 -0.42
C ARG A 209 18.20 -10.87 0.60
N TYR A 210 17.64 -11.15 1.77
CA TYR A 210 17.72 -10.23 2.90
C TYR A 210 19.09 -10.33 3.57
N VAL A 211 19.71 -9.19 3.84
CA VAL A 211 20.99 -9.09 4.55
C VAL A 211 20.82 -8.17 5.78
N PRO A 212 21.62 -8.36 6.84
CA PRO A 212 21.54 -7.52 8.04
C PRO A 212 21.73 -6.03 7.69
N LEU A 213 20.93 -5.18 8.31
CA LEU A 213 21.04 -3.73 8.22
C LEU A 213 21.83 -3.22 9.43
N ASP A 214 23.14 -3.10 9.26
CA ASP A 214 24.03 -2.47 10.23
C ASP A 214 24.14 -0.95 10.01
N GLN A 215 24.86 -0.26 10.90
CA GLN A 215 25.05 1.19 10.82
C GLN A 215 25.76 1.62 9.52
N GLU A 216 26.65 0.79 8.99
CA GLU A 216 27.36 1.07 7.74
C GLU A 216 26.42 0.96 6.53
N ALA A 217 25.63 -0.10 6.44
CA ALA A 217 24.62 -0.31 5.41
C ALA A 217 23.55 0.79 5.47
N TYR A 218 23.11 1.16 6.68
CA TYR A 218 22.21 2.31 6.87
C TYR A 218 22.83 3.60 6.30
N SER A 219 24.10 3.88 6.60
CA SER A 219 24.79 5.07 6.11
C SER A 219 24.90 5.09 4.57
N ARG A 220 25.19 3.93 3.95
CA ARG A 220 25.21 3.80 2.47
C ARG A 220 23.84 4.02 1.84
N ILE A 221 22.78 3.51 2.47
CA ILE A 221 21.39 3.72 2.02
C ILE A 221 21.00 5.20 2.13
N GLN A 222 21.36 5.85 3.24
CA GLN A 222 21.12 7.28 3.46
C GLN A 222 21.89 8.16 2.46
N ALA A 223 23.10 7.74 2.08
CA ALA A 223 23.91 8.40 1.04
C ALA A 223 23.41 8.13 -0.39
N GLY A 224 22.45 7.21 -0.58
CA GLY A 224 21.95 6.82 -1.91
C GLY A 224 22.92 5.96 -2.72
N GLU A 225 23.93 5.38 -2.08
CA GLU A 225 24.95 4.53 -2.72
C GLU A 225 24.47 3.08 -2.90
N GLU A 226 23.46 2.66 -2.13
CA GLU A 226 22.87 1.33 -2.19
C GLU A 226 21.62 1.32 -3.10
N LYS A 227 21.53 0.31 -3.97
CA LYS A 227 20.41 0.21 -4.93
C LYS A 227 19.30 -0.67 -4.34
N LEU A 228 18.23 -0.01 -3.89
CA LEU A 228 16.96 -0.61 -3.46
C LEU A 228 15.97 -0.79 -4.63
#